data_AF-A0A1D4NE61-F1
#
_entry.id   AF-A0A1D4NE61-F1
#
_cell.length_a   1.000
_cell.length_b   1.000
_cell.length_c   1.000
_cell.angle_alpha   90.00
_cell.angle_beta   90.00
_cell.angle_gamma   90.00
#
_symmetry.space_group_name_H-M   'P 1'
#
loop_
_entity.id
_entity.type
_entity.pdbx_description
1 polymer ?
#
loop_
_entity_poly.entity_id
_entity_poly.type
_entity_poly.pdbx_seq_one_letter_code
_entity_poly.pdbx_strand_id
1 'polypeptide(L)' 'MMQEVKIKTLKAESLNELEASINDYLKNDEVSNYKLLNSTVREVEERTFSANEQEFHAFLTFIKEV' A
#
# COMPACT_ATOMS: atom_id res chain seq x y z
N MET A 1 -15.24 -21.98 -5.15
CA MET A 1 -13.95 -21.35 -5.46
C MET A 1 -13.47 -20.69 -4.19
N MET A 2 -12.27 -21.04 -3.72
CA MET A 2 -11.66 -20.34 -2.58
C MET A 2 -10.83 -19.18 -3.13
N GLN A 3 -10.82 -18.05 -2.42
CA GLN A 3 -10.04 -16.88 -2.80
C GLN A 3 -9.10 -16.52 -1.65
N GLU A 4 -7.82 -16.46 -1.94
CA GLU A 4 -6.80 -15.92 -1.05
C GLU A 4 -6.83 -14.39 -1.14
N VAL A 5 -6.95 -13.71 -0.01
CA VAL A 5 -6.92 -12.23 0.08
C VAL A 5 -5.66 -11.81 0.82
N LYS A 6 -4.88 -10.91 0.24
CA LYS A 6 -3.71 -10.30 0.87
C LYS A 6 -3.88 -8.79 0.93
N ILE A 7 -3.64 -8.20 2.09
CA ILE A 7 -3.71 -6.76 2.32
C ILE A 7 -2.32 -6.27 2.70
N LYS A 8 -1.84 -5.25 2.01
CA LYS A 8 -0.57 -4.58 2.31
C LYS A 8 -0.82 -3.10 2.56
N THR A 9 -0.24 -2.59 3.65
CA THR A 9 -0.17 -1.14 3.91
C THR A 9 1.28 -0.68 3.73
N LEU A 10 1.47 0.39 2.97
CA LEU A 10 2.73 1.08 2.78
C LEU A 10 2.59 2.51 3.29
N LYS A 11 3.65 3.06 3.85
CA LYS A 11 3.70 4.43 4.37
C LYS A 11 4.93 5.13 3.84
N ALA A 12 4.83 6.42 3.54
CA ALA A 12 5.97 7.26 3.20
C ALA A 12 5.69 8.73 3.52
N GLU A 13 6.75 9.52 3.64
CA GLU A 13 6.67 10.96 3.93
C GLU A 13 6.31 11.79 2.69
N SER A 14 6.42 11.20 1.49
CA SER A 14 6.06 11.83 0.22
C SER A 14 5.35 10.87 -0.74
N LEU A 15 4.55 11.43 -1.65
CA LEU A 15 3.90 10.66 -2.71
C LEU A 15 4.91 9.93 -3.62
N ASN A 16 6.06 10.54 -3.91
CA ASN A 16 7.09 9.95 -4.76
C ASN A 16 7.69 8.69 -4.13
N GLU A 17 7.99 8.74 -2.83
CA GLU A 17 8.50 7.58 -2.09
C GLU A 17 7.43 6.50 -1.93
N LEU A 18 6.17 6.91 -1.73
CA LEU A 18 5.06 5.98 -1.68
C LEU A 18 4.88 5.27 -3.03
N GLU A 19 4.94 5.99 -4.14
CA GLU A 19 4.86 5.42 -5.48
C GLU A 19 6.02 4.46 -5.75
N ALA A 20 7.25 4.84 -5.42
CA ALA A 20 8.41 3.97 -5.55
C ALA A 20 8.23 2.67 -4.73
N SER A 21 7.74 2.79 -3.50
CA SER A 21 7.49 1.64 -2.61
C SER A 21 6.37 0.73 -3.13
N ILE A 22 5.29 1.31 -3.67
CA ILE A 22 4.21 0.55 -4.31
C ILE A 22 4.77 -0.21 -5.52
N ASN A 23 5.52 0.48 -6.39
CA ASN A 23 6.07 -0.09 -7.61
C ASN A 23 7.07 -1.23 -7.31
N ASP A 24 7.90 -1.06 -6.28
CA ASP A 24 8.82 -2.12 -5.84
C ASP A 24 8.04 -3.33 -5.30
N TYR A 25 7.02 -3.08 -4.48
CA TYR A 25 6.16 -4.13 -3.94
C TYR A 25 5.38 -4.88 -5.03
N LEU A 26 4.86 -4.19 -6.04
CA LEU A 26 4.15 -4.81 -7.16
C LEU A 26 5.04 -5.68 -8.06
N LYS A 27 6.36 -5.46 -8.04
CA LYS A 27 7.34 -6.29 -8.76
C LYS A 27 7.80 -7.50 -7.97
N ASN A 28 7.41 -7.63 -6.71
CA ASN A 28 7.83 -8.72 -5.84
C ASN A 28 7.17 -10.05 -6.25
N ASP A 29 7.95 -11.13 -6.27
CA ASP A 29 7.47 -12.50 -6.52
C ASP A 29 6.34 -12.94 -5.58
N GLU A 30 6.25 -12.34 -4.39
CA GLU A 30 5.21 -12.62 -3.41
C GLU A 30 3.79 -12.27 -3.90
N VAL A 31 3.67 -11.23 -4.73
CA VAL A 31 2.38 -10.75 -5.27
C VAL A 31 2.25 -10.97 -6.77
N SER A 32 3.27 -11.53 -7.43
CA SER A 32 3.27 -11.81 -8.87
C SER A 32 2.11 -12.73 -9.31
N ASN A 33 1.70 -13.64 -8.42
CA ASN A 33 0.58 -14.57 -8.65
C ASN A 33 -0.76 -14.06 -8.10
N TYR A 34 -0.80 -12.81 -7.62
CA TYR A 34 -2.02 -12.17 -7.11
C TYR A 34 -2.48 -11.07 -8.07
N LYS A 35 -3.79 -10.91 -8.20
CA LYS A 35 -4.41 -9.79 -8.90
C LYS A 35 -4.67 -8.65 -7.92
N LEU A 36 -4.25 -7.44 -8.26
CA LEU A 36 -4.62 -6.23 -7.51
C LEU A 36 -6.13 -5.98 -7.68
N LEU A 37 -6.88 -6.02 -6.58
CA LEU A 37 -8.32 -5.76 -6.54
C LEU A 37 -8.62 -4.29 -6.25
N ASN A 38 -7.86 -3.69 -5.33
CA ASN A 38 -8.05 -2.29 -4.94
C ASN A 38 -6.73 -1.67 -4.51
N SER A 39 -6.55 -0.38 -4.84
CA SER A 39 -5.55 0.49 -4.24
C SER A 39 -6.22 1.76 -3.73
N THR A 40 -5.92 2.13 -2.49
CA THR A 40 -6.39 3.38 -1.89
C THR A 40 -5.20 4.10 -1.29
N VAL A 41 -4.96 5.34 -1.70
CA VAL A 41 -3.96 6.23 -1.08
C VAL A 41 -4.68 7.24 -0.19
N ARG A 42 -4.19 7.44 1.03
CA ARG A 42 -4.69 8.43 1.97
C ARG A 42 -3.54 9.27 2.50
N GLU A 43 -3.74 10.56 2.50
CA GLU A 43 -2.90 11.50 3.23
C GLU A 43 -3.37 11.52 4.69
N VAL A 44 -2.42 11.39 5.61
CA VAL A 44 -2.65 11.41 7.05
C VAL A 44 -1.80 12.53 7.63
N GLU A 45 -2.46 13.60 8.07
CA GLU A 45 -1.84 14.65 8.86
C GLU A 45 -1.95 14.26 10.34
N GLU A 46 -0.89 13.68 10.92
CA GLU A 46 -0.86 13.47 12.37
C GLU A 46 -0.47 14.78 13.08
N ARG A 47 -1.42 15.38 13.79
CA ARG A 47 -1.15 16.48 14.72
C ARG A 47 -0.65 15.92 16.05
N THR A 48 0.58 15.45 16.09
CA THR A 48 1.28 15.23 17.37
C THR A 48 1.78 16.58 17.87
N PHE A 49 1.53 16.88 19.15
CA PHE A 49 1.96 18.12 19.80
C PHE A 49 3.46 18.33 19.53
N SER A 50 3.78 19.32 18.68
CA SER A 50 5.12 19.81 18.29
C SER A 50 5.73 19.39 16.95
N ALA A 51 5.11 18.52 16.14
CA ALA A 51 5.56 18.27 14.76
C ALA A 51 4.36 18.06 13.82
N ASN A 52 4.36 18.72 12.66
CA ASN A 52 3.44 18.39 11.56
C ASN A 52 4.14 17.33 10.71
N GLU A 53 3.91 16.06 11.01
CA GLU A 53 4.36 14.96 10.15
C GLU A 53 3.25 14.66 9.15
N GLN A 54 3.51 14.94 7.87
CA GLN A 54 2.62 14.61 6.76
C GLN A 54 3.03 13.23 6.25
N GLU A 55 2.20 12.22 6.47
CA GLU A 55 2.44 10.86 5.99
C GLU A 55 1.41 10.47 4.93
N PHE A 56 1.86 9.73 3.91
CA PHE A 56 1.02 9.14 2.89
C PHE A 56 0.95 7.63 3.10
N HIS A 57 -0.27 7.10 3.20
CA HIS A 57 -0.53 5.69 3.36
C HIS A 57 -1.16 5.11 2.10
N ALA A 58 -0.61 4.01 1.59
CA ALA A 58 -1.24 3.21 0.54
C ALA A 58 -1.75 1.89 1.12
N PHE A 59 -3.00 1.58 0.83
CA PHE A 59 -3.65 0.31 1.12
C PHE A 59 -3.85 -0.44 -0.19
N LEU A 60 -3.19 -1.59 -0.32
CA LEU A 60 -3.25 -2.44 -1.50
C LEU A 60 -3.91 -3.76 -1.13
N THR A 61 -4.98 -4.11 -1.84
CA THR A 61 -5.71 -5.36 -1.66
C THR A 61 -5.52 -6.25 -2.87
N PHE A 62 -5.03 -7.45 -2.63
CA PHE A 62 -4.69 -8.45 -3.61
C PHE A 62 -5.56 -9.68 -3.43
N ILE A 63 -5.96 -10.31 -4.54
CA ILE A 63 -6.71 -11.56 -4.55
C ILE A 63 -6.04 -12.59 -5.43
N LYS A 64 -6.15 -13.85 -5.06
CA LYS A 64 -5.70 -14.98 -5.87
C LYS A 64 -6.76 -16.07 -5.81
N GLU A 65 -7.10 -16.63 -6.96
CA GLU A 65 -8.00 -17.78 -7.04
C GLU A 65 -7.24 -19.07 -6.69
N VAL A 66 -7.85 -19.92 -5.86
CA VAL A 66 -7.30 -21.20 -5.41
C VAL A 66 -8.25 -22.34 -5.75
#